data_AF-A0A5D0MXV8-F1
#
_entry.id   AF-A0A5D0MXV8-F1
#
_cell.length_a   1.000
_cell.length_b   1.000
_cell.length_c   1.000
_cell.angle_alpha   90.00
_cell.angle_beta   90.00
_cell.angle_gamma   90.00
#
_symmetry.space_group_name_H-M   'P 1'
#
loop_
_entity.id
_entity.type
_entity.pdbx_description
1 polymer ?
#
loop_
_entity_poly.entity_id
_entity_poly.type
_entity_poly.pdbx_seq_one_letter_code
_entity_poly.pdbx_strand_id
1 'polypeptide(L)'
;MIFIRETTRGRSIPALFLVIFVLITIIIGCSDSDDDDSPNSINNSTPSVSISTYQESLEANNQIDMSTLAQNPTPYIPPQCYTKVLDENEQAHNPCYTCHINGKHPNPVDDRFLQSEYSLPPEVSFNPWANFFKNRQTELSKITDSEILTYVRTSNYLAANNTIKIAEELPEEWPGYRPDCYFNFDENGFDINPNTGEMTGWRAFRYQPFLGTFWPTNGSFDDVLIRLPEIFRVDVNERLSTEVYKYNLAVVEALIKQTSINTEPINEQLTNCDLDGNGIIQTAEKIDWTSLNNCTSHFAGAAGELEKSGEISFYPGLYPKSTEFLHSLRYIDWEDTSNTPSMAERFKELRYMRKVQYLPAEALQDLYNQDQFEDADTDESSLDKYFGDFSTGIYTDQGWVLQGFIEDKNGELRPQTKEESVYCVGCHSNIGAISDGTFALPRKFDTDNGWKHWSQVGLQGVDDQTVYYEKFGEVKEYAFYLKQNGYGDEFRENEEVREKFFTENGELDQDMISQMEDNITVLLYPSKERALRL
;
A
#
# COMPACT_ATOMS: atom_id res chain seq x y z
N MET A 1 41.19 -39.62 32.91
CA MET A 1 41.18 -40.89 32.15
C MET A 1 40.81 -40.50 30.71
N ILE A 2 41.76 -40.07 29.86
CA ILE A 2 42.52 -40.86 28.84
C ILE A 2 41.57 -41.79 28.06
N PHE A 3 41.32 -41.66 26.75
CA PHE A 3 42.20 -41.64 25.55
C PHE A 3 41.56 -40.77 24.43
N ILE A 4 42.25 -39.82 23.77
CA ILE A 4 43.20 -39.92 22.62
C ILE A 4 42.63 -40.64 21.38
N ARG A 5 42.43 -39.88 20.30
CA ARG A 5 42.87 -40.27 18.95
C ARG A 5 43.16 -39.02 18.08
N GLU A 6 44.45 -38.80 17.83
CA GLU A 6 44.96 -37.90 16.80
C GLU A 6 44.85 -38.55 15.42
N THR A 7 44.65 -37.73 14.38
CA THR A 7 45.40 -37.86 13.12
C THR A 7 45.55 -36.48 12.47
N THR A 8 46.80 -36.05 12.33
CA THR A 8 47.28 -34.88 11.58
C THR A 8 47.66 -35.28 10.15
N ARG A 9 47.41 -34.38 9.19
CA ARG A 9 48.08 -34.14 7.88
C ARG A 9 47.31 -32.95 7.26
N GLY A 10 47.82 -31.76 7.01
CA GLY A 10 49.17 -31.31 6.68
C GLY A 10 49.25 -30.98 5.19
N ARG A 11 49.07 -29.69 4.81
CA ARG A 11 49.71 -29.06 3.63
C ARG A 11 49.39 -27.55 3.50
N SER A 12 50.42 -26.75 3.81
CA SER A 12 50.91 -25.52 3.15
C SER A 12 50.01 -24.79 2.13
N ILE A 13 49.69 -23.54 2.43
CA ILE A 13 49.22 -22.49 1.51
C ILE A 13 50.39 -21.52 1.24
N PRO A 14 50.72 -21.15 0.00
CA PRO A 14 51.55 -19.99 -0.27
C PRO A 14 50.79 -18.87 -1.00
N ALA A 15 51.30 -17.66 -0.76
CA ALA A 15 51.34 -16.50 -1.67
C ALA A 15 50.08 -15.65 -1.86
N LEU A 16 49.95 -14.71 -0.90
CA LEU A 16 49.70 -13.28 -1.08
C LEU A 16 49.94 -12.76 -2.51
N PHE A 17 48.88 -12.36 -3.21
CA PHE A 17 48.95 -11.54 -4.44
C PHE A 17 48.68 -10.08 -4.07
N LEU A 18 49.74 -9.27 -4.13
CA LEU A 18 49.70 -7.82 -4.06
C LEU A 18 49.52 -7.30 -5.49
N VAL A 19 48.32 -6.84 -5.85
CA VAL A 19 48.07 -6.15 -7.13
C VAL A 19 48.03 -4.66 -6.87
N ILE A 20 49.06 -3.98 -7.37
CA ILE A 20 49.24 -2.53 -7.38
C ILE A 20 48.32 -1.94 -8.45
N PHE A 21 47.36 -1.11 -8.03
CA PHE A 21 46.58 -0.26 -8.93
C PHE A 21 47.35 1.03 -9.19
N VAL A 22 47.86 1.21 -10.42
CA VAL A 22 48.48 2.46 -10.88
C VAL A 22 47.36 3.38 -11.39
N LEU A 23 47.10 4.47 -10.66
CA LEU A 23 46.34 5.61 -11.15
C LEU A 23 47.18 6.36 -12.20
N ILE A 24 46.67 6.46 -13.43
CA ILE A 24 47.18 7.40 -14.44
C ILE A 24 46.22 8.59 -14.48
N THR A 25 46.65 9.68 -13.86
CA THR A 25 46.11 11.03 -14.04
C THR A 25 46.74 11.64 -15.29
N ILE A 26 45.93 11.94 -16.32
CA ILE A 26 46.35 12.79 -17.45
C ILE A 26 45.84 14.19 -17.17
N ILE A 27 46.78 15.09 -16.86
CA ILE A 27 46.64 16.54 -16.92
C ILE A 27 47.33 16.98 -18.22
N ILE A 28 46.60 17.57 -19.17
CA ILE A 28 47.17 18.44 -20.20
C ILE A 28 46.25 19.65 -20.30
N GLY A 29 46.84 20.83 -20.08
CA GLY A 29 46.23 22.13 -20.31
C GLY A 29 46.58 22.72 -21.68
N CYS A 30 45.69 23.60 -22.13
CA CYS A 30 45.80 24.82 -22.95
C CYS A 30 46.78 24.90 -24.13
N SER A 31 46.29 25.28 -25.32
CA SER A 31 46.32 26.69 -25.82
C SER A 31 45.76 26.85 -27.25
N ASP A 32 45.05 27.97 -27.48
CA ASP A 32 44.81 28.81 -28.69
C ASP A 32 44.42 28.15 -30.03
N SER A 33 43.64 28.75 -30.93
CA SER A 33 42.75 29.93 -31.03
C SER A 33 42.04 29.78 -32.39
N ASP A 34 40.81 30.27 -32.52
CA ASP A 34 40.34 31.12 -33.63
C ASP A 34 38.81 31.10 -33.75
N ASP A 35 38.30 32.29 -34.03
CA ASP A 35 36.92 32.77 -34.00
C ASP A 35 35.96 32.00 -34.92
N ASP A 36 34.73 31.76 -34.44
CA ASP A 36 33.56 31.82 -35.33
C ASP A 36 32.31 32.27 -34.55
N ASP A 37 31.79 33.42 -34.97
CA ASP A 37 30.60 34.10 -34.47
C ASP A 37 29.34 33.26 -34.70
N SER A 38 28.64 32.88 -33.63
CA SER A 38 27.20 32.55 -33.71
C SER A 38 26.47 32.88 -32.39
N PRO A 39 25.25 33.42 -32.47
CA PRO A 39 24.63 34.15 -31.37
C PRO A 39 24.12 33.21 -30.28
N ASN A 40 24.53 33.52 -29.04
CA ASN A 40 23.97 33.10 -27.75
C ASN A 40 22.64 32.33 -27.83
N SER A 41 22.73 31.00 -27.75
CA SER A 41 21.66 30.24 -27.10
C SER A 41 21.78 30.54 -25.60
N ILE A 42 20.87 31.36 -25.10
CA ILE A 42 20.64 31.47 -23.67
C ILE A 42 20.06 30.12 -23.24
N ASN A 43 20.93 29.22 -22.80
CA ASN A 43 20.54 28.10 -21.96
C ASN A 43 20.00 28.71 -20.66
N ASN A 44 18.69 28.98 -20.64
CA ASN A 44 17.93 29.10 -19.40
C ASN A 44 17.75 27.69 -18.82
N SER A 45 18.86 27.04 -18.46
CA SER A 45 18.81 25.96 -17.48
C SER A 45 18.72 26.65 -16.12
N THR A 46 17.50 26.80 -15.61
CA THR A 46 17.28 27.08 -14.20
C THR A 46 18.13 26.09 -13.40
N PRO A 47 19.00 26.51 -12.48
CA PRO A 47 19.83 25.55 -11.75
C PRO A 47 18.91 24.58 -11.00
N SER A 48 18.98 23.31 -11.37
CA SER A 48 18.24 22.23 -10.72
C SER A 48 18.64 22.17 -9.25
N VAL A 49 17.68 22.29 -8.34
CA VAL A 49 17.93 22.18 -6.89
C VAL A 49 18.40 20.75 -6.60
N SER A 50 19.52 20.59 -5.89
CA SER A 50 19.98 19.26 -5.48
C SER A 50 19.05 18.65 -4.43
N ILE A 51 19.03 17.32 -4.34
CA ILE A 51 18.25 16.60 -3.31
C ILE A 51 18.62 17.05 -1.89
N SER A 52 19.91 17.32 -1.63
CA SER A 52 20.37 17.80 -0.32
C SER A 52 19.82 19.18 0.03
N THR A 53 19.83 20.13 -0.91
CA THR A 53 19.27 21.47 -0.68
C THR A 53 17.76 21.43 -0.55
N TYR A 54 17.10 20.52 -1.28
CA TYR A 54 15.67 20.28 -1.11
C TYR A 54 15.34 19.72 0.28
N GLN A 55 16.12 18.75 0.78
CA GLN A 55 15.97 18.22 2.14
C GLN A 55 16.13 19.32 3.20
N GLU A 56 17.19 20.13 3.13
CA GLU A 56 17.42 21.22 4.07
C GLU A 56 16.25 22.22 4.10
N SER A 57 15.67 22.52 2.93
CA SER A 57 14.48 23.36 2.81
C SER A 57 13.26 22.73 3.51
N LEU A 58 13.01 21.43 3.29
CA LEU A 58 11.90 20.71 3.93
C LEU A 58 12.05 20.71 5.46
N GLU A 59 13.24 20.41 5.96
CA GLU A 59 13.54 20.36 7.41
C GLU A 59 13.36 21.74 8.05
N ALA A 60 13.89 22.80 7.43
CA ALA A 60 13.76 24.16 7.93
C ALA A 60 12.31 24.66 7.91
N ASN A 61 11.59 24.39 6.81
CA ASN A 61 10.22 24.83 6.66
C ASN A 61 9.28 24.08 7.59
N ASN A 62 9.48 22.78 7.83
CA ASN A 62 8.53 21.96 8.59
C ASN A 62 8.93 21.69 10.03
N GLN A 63 10.17 21.99 10.44
CA GLN A 63 10.72 21.64 11.75
C GLN A 63 10.67 20.13 12.00
N ILE A 64 11.05 19.37 10.98
CA ILE A 64 11.07 17.90 10.96
C ILE A 64 12.50 17.41 10.66
N ASP A 65 12.75 16.13 10.95
CA ASP A 65 13.94 15.41 10.50
C ASP A 65 13.54 14.46 9.38
N MET A 66 14.12 14.64 8.19
CA MET A 66 13.77 13.82 7.02
C MET A 66 14.44 12.44 7.05
N SER A 67 15.51 12.26 7.81
CA SER A 67 16.52 11.21 7.56
C SER A 67 16.69 10.22 8.70
N THR A 68 16.47 10.63 9.95
CA THR A 68 16.74 9.77 11.11
C THR A 68 15.49 9.18 11.73
N LEU A 69 15.68 8.15 12.56
CA LEU A 69 14.66 7.55 13.44
C LEU A 69 14.86 8.03 14.89
N ALA A 70 15.31 9.27 15.08
CA ALA A 70 15.70 9.77 16.40
C ALA A 70 14.51 9.96 17.37
N GLN A 71 13.30 10.22 16.86
CA GLN A 71 12.12 10.43 17.70
C GLN A 71 11.42 9.11 18.04
N ASN A 72 11.15 8.30 17.02
CA ASN A 72 10.67 6.93 17.18
C ASN A 72 11.68 5.94 16.55
N PRO A 73 12.42 5.14 17.33
CA PRO A 73 13.38 4.17 16.81
C PRO A 73 12.70 2.94 16.17
N THR A 74 11.40 2.75 16.40
CA THR A 74 10.61 1.58 15.96
C THR A 74 9.27 1.99 15.35
N PRO A 75 9.26 2.84 14.30
CA PRO A 75 8.01 3.29 13.70
C PRO A 75 7.28 2.19 12.92
N TYR A 76 7.97 1.08 12.62
CA TYR A 76 7.38 -0.12 12.04
C TYR A 76 6.45 -0.87 13.00
N ILE A 77 6.36 -0.47 14.28
CA ILE A 77 5.35 -0.94 15.23
C ILE A 77 4.25 0.13 15.30
N PRO A 78 3.11 -0.04 14.59
CA PRO A 78 2.05 0.96 14.55
C PRO A 78 1.44 1.23 15.93
N PRO A 79 0.83 2.41 16.15
CA PRO A 79 0.20 2.77 17.43
C PRO A 79 -0.91 1.80 17.82
N GLN A 80 -1.56 1.13 16.86
CA GLN A 80 -2.58 0.10 17.08
C GLN A 80 -2.04 -1.07 17.91
N CYS A 81 -0.75 -1.42 17.80
CA CYS A 81 -0.13 -2.50 18.58
C CYS A 81 -0.08 -2.18 20.09
N TYR A 82 -0.19 -0.91 20.48
CA TYR A 82 -0.18 -0.46 21.87
C TYR A 82 -1.57 -0.35 22.49
N THR A 83 -2.63 -0.78 21.79
CA THR A 83 -3.97 -0.73 22.35
C THR A 83 -4.10 -1.61 23.59
N LYS A 84 -4.87 -1.13 24.57
CA LYS A 84 -5.21 -1.94 25.74
C LYS A 84 -6.22 -3.01 25.32
N VAL A 85 -5.90 -4.28 25.53
CA VAL A 85 -6.79 -5.40 25.19
C VAL A 85 -7.84 -5.69 26.27
N LEU A 86 -7.74 -5.05 27.44
CA LEU A 86 -8.75 -5.09 28.50
C LEU A 86 -9.32 -3.69 28.73
N ASP A 87 -10.64 -3.59 28.87
CA ASP A 87 -11.30 -2.35 29.28
C ASP A 87 -11.38 -2.20 30.81
N GLU A 88 -12.06 -1.14 31.28
CA GLU A 88 -12.22 -0.81 32.70
C GLU A 88 -12.98 -1.88 33.50
N ASN A 89 -13.72 -2.77 32.82
CA ASN A 89 -14.49 -3.87 33.42
C ASN A 89 -13.77 -5.23 33.28
N GLU A 90 -12.50 -5.23 32.90
CA GLU A 90 -11.70 -6.43 32.61
C GLU A 90 -12.26 -7.27 31.43
N GLN A 91 -13.11 -6.69 30.58
CA GLN A 91 -13.58 -7.36 29.37
C GLN A 91 -12.49 -7.30 28.29
N ALA A 92 -12.23 -8.45 27.67
CA ALA A 92 -11.23 -8.58 26.62
C ALA A 92 -11.77 -8.13 25.26
N HIS A 93 -10.92 -7.41 24.53
CA HIS A 93 -11.12 -6.91 23.18
C HIS A 93 -9.91 -7.33 22.33
N ASN A 94 -10.17 -7.93 21.18
CA ASN A 94 -9.11 -8.40 20.29
C ASN A 94 -9.27 -7.74 18.92
N PRO A 95 -8.66 -6.57 18.68
CA PRO A 95 -8.47 -6.06 17.33
C PRO A 95 -7.28 -6.71 16.61
N CYS A 96 -6.34 -7.32 17.34
CA CYS A 96 -5.08 -7.84 16.80
C CYS A 96 -5.27 -8.93 15.75
N TYR A 97 -6.36 -9.70 15.82
CA TYR A 97 -6.64 -10.78 14.84
C TYR A 97 -6.85 -10.27 13.41
N THR A 98 -7.12 -8.96 13.21
CA THR A 98 -7.29 -8.40 11.87
C THR A 98 -5.99 -8.41 11.07
N CYS A 99 -4.85 -8.30 11.77
CA CYS A 99 -3.51 -8.31 11.18
C CYS A 99 -2.79 -9.64 11.41
N HIS A 100 -2.90 -10.19 12.62
CA HIS A 100 -2.13 -11.36 13.05
C HIS A 100 -2.94 -12.64 12.84
N ILE A 101 -2.70 -13.34 11.73
CA ILE A 101 -3.40 -14.56 11.34
C ILE A 101 -2.42 -15.59 10.78
N ASN A 102 -2.90 -16.78 10.46
CA ASN A 102 -2.08 -17.69 9.67
C ASN A 102 -2.02 -17.18 8.23
N GLY A 103 -0.83 -16.83 7.76
CA GLY A 103 -0.60 -16.39 6.40
C GLY A 103 -1.10 -17.39 5.37
N LYS A 104 -1.72 -16.89 4.31
CA LYS A 104 -2.08 -17.71 3.15
C LYS A 104 -0.85 -17.86 2.27
N HIS A 105 -0.45 -19.10 1.99
CA HIS A 105 0.65 -19.38 1.07
C HIS A 105 0.47 -18.58 -0.25
N PRO A 106 1.50 -17.86 -0.73
CA PRO A 106 2.92 -17.97 -0.40
C PRO A 106 3.42 -17.08 0.74
N ASN A 107 2.55 -16.37 1.46
CA ASN A 107 2.94 -15.69 2.69
C ASN A 107 3.19 -16.74 3.79
N PRO A 108 4.44 -16.93 4.27
CA PRO A 108 4.76 -17.96 5.25
C PRO A 108 4.51 -17.53 6.70
N VAL A 109 4.16 -16.26 6.92
CA VAL A 109 4.05 -15.68 8.27
C VAL A 109 2.91 -16.32 9.05
N ASP A 110 3.23 -16.92 10.20
CA ASP A 110 2.26 -17.41 11.17
C ASP A 110 2.46 -16.71 12.52
N ASP A 111 1.82 -15.55 12.66
CA ASP A 111 1.98 -14.64 13.79
C ASP A 111 0.77 -14.66 14.75
N ARG A 112 -0.09 -15.69 14.64
CA ARG A 112 -1.33 -15.83 15.44
C ARG A 112 -1.12 -15.73 16.95
N PHE A 113 0.06 -16.13 17.44
CA PHE A 113 0.39 -16.10 18.86
C PHE A 113 0.35 -14.67 19.43
N LEU A 114 0.61 -13.64 18.60
CA LEU A 114 0.54 -12.22 18.97
C LEU A 114 -0.88 -11.76 19.34
N GLN A 115 -1.91 -12.53 19.04
CA GLN A 115 -3.27 -12.26 19.53
C GLN A 115 -3.42 -12.53 21.04
N SER A 116 -2.56 -13.38 21.60
CA SER A 116 -2.63 -13.82 23.01
C SER A 116 -1.43 -13.40 23.85
N GLU A 117 -0.35 -12.97 23.20
CA GLU A 117 0.90 -12.63 23.85
C GLU A 117 1.42 -11.28 23.35
N TYR A 118 1.77 -10.42 24.31
CA TYR A 118 2.40 -9.14 24.02
C TYR A 118 3.92 -9.33 23.91
N SER A 119 4.38 -9.69 22.71
CA SER A 119 5.79 -10.02 22.42
C SER A 119 6.57 -8.84 21.83
N LEU A 120 6.45 -7.66 22.43
CA LEU A 120 7.25 -6.50 22.02
C LEU A 120 8.63 -6.51 22.68
N PRO A 121 9.71 -6.06 21.99
CA PRO A 121 11.01 -5.84 22.59
C PRO A 121 10.92 -4.94 23.84
N PRO A 122 11.72 -5.19 24.90
CA PRO A 122 11.66 -4.40 26.14
C PRO A 122 11.82 -2.89 25.91
N GLU A 123 12.66 -2.50 24.95
CA GLU A 123 12.96 -1.12 24.57
C GLU A 123 11.73 -0.37 24.06
N VAL A 124 10.75 -1.09 23.53
CA VAL A 124 9.53 -0.55 22.91
C VAL A 124 8.27 -0.96 23.67
N SER A 125 8.42 -1.40 24.92
CA SER A 125 7.31 -1.68 25.84
C SER A 125 6.50 -0.43 26.22
N PHE A 126 7.03 0.77 25.94
CA PHE A 126 6.31 2.04 26.06
C PHE A 126 5.94 2.57 24.68
N ASN A 127 4.72 3.12 24.55
CA ASN A 127 4.21 3.67 23.30
C ASN A 127 5.00 4.95 22.89
N PRO A 128 5.80 4.93 21.80
CA PRO A 128 6.61 6.07 21.37
C PRO A 128 5.80 7.14 20.63
N TRP A 129 4.53 6.88 20.30
CA TRP A 129 3.68 7.74 19.48
C TRP A 129 3.10 8.93 20.26
N ALA A 130 3.96 9.82 20.76
CA ALA A 130 3.59 10.93 21.64
C ALA A 130 2.54 11.90 21.05
N ASN A 131 2.43 11.99 19.72
CA ASN A 131 1.43 12.83 19.06
C ASN A 131 -0.02 12.37 19.32
N PHE A 132 -0.25 11.07 19.57
CA PHE A 132 -1.59 10.54 19.90
C PHE A 132 -2.13 11.11 21.21
N PHE A 133 -1.26 11.52 22.12
CA PHE A 133 -1.65 12.02 23.44
C PHE A 133 -1.78 13.56 23.50
N LYS A 134 -1.63 14.25 22.35
CA LYS A 134 -1.78 15.71 22.28
C LYS A 134 -3.25 16.08 22.13
N ASN A 135 -3.83 16.65 23.19
CA ASN A 135 -5.19 17.19 23.13
C ASN A 135 -5.22 18.51 22.32
N ARG A 136 -6.02 18.54 21.25
CA ARG A 136 -6.20 19.70 20.36
C ARG A 136 -7.62 20.29 20.41
N GLN A 137 -8.44 19.91 21.39
CA GLN A 137 -9.86 20.30 21.46
C GLN A 137 -10.04 21.82 21.52
N THR A 138 -9.13 22.51 22.19
CA THR A 138 -9.19 23.97 22.33
C THR A 138 -8.91 24.68 21.01
N GLU A 139 -7.95 24.19 20.23
CA GLU A 139 -7.63 24.68 18.90
C GLU A 139 -8.76 24.38 17.93
N LEU A 140 -9.26 23.14 17.92
CA LEU A 140 -10.35 22.69 17.05
C LEU A 140 -11.64 23.49 17.28
N SER A 141 -11.97 23.83 18.54
CA SER A 141 -13.17 24.62 18.87
C SER A 141 -13.21 26.03 18.26
N LYS A 142 -12.11 26.51 17.70
CA LYS A 142 -11.99 27.82 17.05
C LYS A 142 -12.21 27.76 15.54
N ILE A 143 -12.20 26.55 14.96
CA ILE A 143 -12.36 26.35 13.52
C ILE A 143 -13.84 26.13 13.26
N THR A 144 -14.40 26.91 12.32
CA THR A 144 -15.81 26.79 11.93
C THR A 144 -16.02 25.71 10.87
N ASP A 145 -17.21 25.11 10.82
CA ASP A 145 -17.57 24.14 9.77
C ASP A 145 -17.32 24.68 8.35
N SER A 146 -17.56 25.98 8.13
CA SER A 146 -17.31 26.62 6.83
C SER A 146 -15.81 26.69 6.49
N GLU A 147 -14.95 26.90 7.48
CA GLU A 147 -13.49 26.87 7.28
C GLU A 147 -13.01 25.45 7.00
N ILE A 148 -13.54 24.44 7.71
CA ILE A 148 -13.25 23.02 7.47
C ILE A 148 -13.63 22.64 6.04
N LEU A 149 -14.88 22.90 5.64
CA LEU A 149 -15.35 22.57 4.30
C LEU A 149 -14.56 23.30 3.21
N THR A 150 -14.19 24.56 3.42
CA THR A 150 -13.33 25.30 2.47
C THR A 150 -11.95 24.66 2.35
N TYR A 151 -11.37 24.24 3.48
CA TYR A 151 -10.06 23.60 3.53
C TYR A 151 -10.07 22.29 2.76
N VAL A 152 -10.96 21.35 3.11
CA VAL A 152 -10.98 20.01 2.49
C VAL A 152 -11.36 20.03 1.00
N ARG A 153 -12.14 21.03 0.56
CA ARG A 153 -12.49 21.22 -0.87
C ARG A 153 -11.38 21.86 -1.70
N THR A 154 -10.32 22.35 -1.07
CA THR A 154 -9.21 23.00 -1.79
C THR A 154 -8.09 21.98 -2.04
N SER A 155 -7.88 21.62 -3.31
CA SER A 155 -6.85 20.65 -3.69
C SER A 155 -5.43 21.14 -3.40
N ASN A 156 -4.67 20.29 -2.69
CA ASN A 156 -3.21 20.40 -2.54
C ASN A 156 -2.45 19.46 -3.50
N TYR A 157 -3.14 18.81 -4.43
CA TYR A 157 -2.55 17.84 -5.36
C TYR A 157 -2.53 18.35 -6.80
N LEU A 158 -3.69 18.76 -7.33
CA LEU A 158 -3.80 19.33 -8.67
C LEU A 158 -3.82 20.86 -8.63
N ALA A 159 -3.10 21.47 -9.56
CA ALA A 159 -3.21 22.89 -9.86
C ALA A 159 -4.37 23.16 -10.85
N ALA A 160 -4.75 24.44 -11.02
CA ALA A 160 -5.87 24.83 -11.87
C ALA A 160 -5.68 24.53 -13.38
N ASN A 161 -4.43 24.33 -13.82
CA ASN A 161 -4.04 23.89 -15.17
C ASN A 161 -3.88 22.35 -15.25
N ASN A 162 -4.37 21.62 -14.25
CA ASN A 162 -4.23 20.18 -14.11
C ASN A 162 -2.77 19.68 -14.08
N THR A 163 -1.80 20.48 -13.63
CA THR A 163 -0.48 19.93 -13.28
C THR A 163 -0.51 19.34 -11.87
N ILE A 164 0.32 18.31 -11.64
CA ILE A 164 0.45 17.68 -10.33
C ILE A 164 1.49 18.47 -9.54
N LYS A 165 1.06 19.24 -8.53
CA LYS A 165 1.88 20.22 -7.81
C LYS A 165 3.17 19.62 -7.27
N ILE A 166 3.04 18.54 -6.47
CA ILE A 166 4.19 17.87 -5.87
C ILE A 166 5.16 17.31 -6.92
N ALA A 167 4.67 16.87 -8.08
CA ALA A 167 5.53 16.39 -9.15
C ALA A 167 6.40 17.51 -9.77
N GLU A 168 5.91 18.75 -9.77
CA GLU A 168 6.66 19.94 -10.23
C GLU A 168 7.66 20.44 -9.18
N GLU A 169 7.38 20.23 -7.88
CA GLU A 169 8.24 20.66 -6.78
C GLU A 169 9.45 19.74 -6.55
N LEU A 170 9.35 18.47 -6.92
CA LEU A 170 10.44 17.51 -6.74
C LEU A 170 11.65 17.83 -7.63
N PRO A 171 12.89 17.72 -7.11
CA PRO A 171 14.12 17.88 -7.89
C PRO A 171 14.10 17.11 -9.21
N GLU A 172 14.70 17.65 -10.27
CA GLU A 172 14.70 17.02 -11.61
C GLU A 172 15.22 15.57 -11.57
N GLU A 173 16.34 15.34 -10.86
CA GLU A 173 16.98 14.04 -10.68
C GLU A 173 16.36 13.21 -9.51
N TRP A 174 15.07 13.37 -9.21
CA TRP A 174 14.40 12.59 -8.18
C TRP A 174 14.45 11.08 -8.49
N PRO A 175 15.05 10.24 -7.62
CA PRO A 175 15.26 8.83 -7.93
C PRO A 175 14.04 7.94 -7.64
N GLY A 176 13.11 8.42 -6.80
CA GLY A 176 11.91 7.70 -6.41
C GLY A 176 10.72 7.94 -7.34
N TYR A 177 9.53 7.66 -6.83
CA TYR A 177 8.28 7.92 -7.53
C TYR A 177 8.06 9.42 -7.70
N ARG A 178 7.84 9.83 -8.95
CA ARG A 178 7.31 11.14 -9.29
C ARG A 178 5.82 10.98 -9.59
N PRO A 179 4.91 11.61 -8.81
CA PRO A 179 3.48 11.46 -9.01
C PRO A 179 3.02 11.77 -10.44
N ASP A 180 2.26 10.85 -11.02
CA ASP A 180 1.85 10.86 -12.43
C ASP A 180 0.39 10.37 -12.64
N CYS A 181 -0.38 10.24 -11.56
CA CYS A 181 -1.80 9.91 -11.59
C CYS A 181 -2.65 11.16 -11.44
N TYR A 182 -3.68 11.35 -12.26
CA TYR A 182 -4.53 12.54 -12.20
C TYR A 182 -5.80 12.34 -11.39
N PHE A 183 -6.09 11.11 -10.95
CA PHE A 183 -7.37 10.70 -10.35
C PHE A 183 -8.58 11.11 -11.20
N ASN A 184 -8.40 11.09 -12.53
CA ASN A 184 -9.39 11.48 -13.52
C ASN A 184 -9.80 10.23 -14.32
N PHE A 185 -10.84 9.55 -13.84
CA PHE A 185 -11.16 8.20 -14.30
C PHE A 185 -12.16 8.18 -15.47
N ASP A 186 -11.87 7.35 -16.48
CA ASP A 186 -12.84 6.97 -17.50
C ASP A 186 -13.91 6.00 -16.94
N GLU A 187 -14.89 5.61 -17.76
CA GLU A 187 -15.98 4.71 -17.36
C GLU A 187 -15.51 3.30 -16.91
N ASN A 188 -14.28 2.92 -17.27
CA ASN A 188 -13.65 1.64 -16.95
C ASN A 188 -12.68 1.73 -15.75
N GLY A 189 -12.59 2.91 -15.12
CA GLY A 189 -11.72 3.19 -13.98
C GLY A 189 -10.26 3.44 -14.34
N PHE A 190 -9.91 3.64 -15.61
CA PHE A 190 -8.57 4.03 -16.01
C PHE A 190 -8.36 5.53 -15.79
N ASP A 191 -7.23 5.88 -15.21
CA ASP A 191 -6.82 7.26 -15.04
C ASP A 191 -6.34 7.86 -16.38
N ILE A 192 -6.88 9.02 -16.71
CA ILE A 192 -6.65 9.74 -17.95
C ILE A 192 -5.98 11.07 -17.65
N ASN A 193 -4.86 11.33 -18.31
CA ASN A 193 -4.22 12.63 -18.28
C ASN A 193 -5.18 13.67 -18.91
N PRO A 194 -5.68 14.66 -18.16
CA PRO A 194 -6.66 15.62 -18.67
C PRO A 194 -6.09 16.57 -19.73
N ASN A 195 -4.75 16.73 -19.79
CA ASN A 195 -4.09 17.62 -20.73
C ASN A 195 -3.80 16.95 -22.08
N THR A 196 -3.54 15.64 -22.09
CA THR A 196 -3.25 14.88 -23.34
C THR A 196 -4.40 13.98 -23.79
N GLY A 197 -5.29 13.60 -22.88
CA GLY A 197 -6.34 12.60 -23.11
C GLY A 197 -5.81 11.16 -23.10
N GLU A 198 -4.53 10.94 -22.77
CA GLU A 198 -3.91 9.62 -22.78
C GLU A 198 -4.06 8.91 -21.43
N MET A 199 -4.15 7.58 -21.47
CA MET A 199 -4.20 6.73 -20.28
C MET A 199 -2.83 6.69 -19.58
N THR A 200 -2.78 6.95 -18.28
CA THR A 200 -1.53 6.93 -17.49
C THR A 200 -1.07 5.50 -17.15
N GLY A 201 -1.98 4.53 -17.32
CA GLY A 201 -1.81 3.14 -16.95
C GLY A 201 -2.28 2.80 -15.54
N TRP A 202 -2.58 3.80 -14.71
CA TRP A 202 -3.23 3.57 -13.43
C TRP A 202 -4.69 3.16 -13.64
N ARG A 203 -5.15 2.18 -12.87
CA ARG A 203 -6.55 1.78 -12.83
C ARG A 203 -7.02 1.66 -11.40
N ALA A 204 -8.13 2.31 -11.08
CA ALA A 204 -8.78 2.20 -9.78
C ALA A 204 -9.51 0.86 -9.62
N PHE A 205 -9.72 0.45 -8.38
CA PHE A 205 -10.66 -0.61 -8.06
C PHE A 205 -11.33 -0.34 -6.71
N ARG A 206 -12.53 -0.90 -6.54
CA ARG A 206 -13.31 -0.86 -5.30
C ARG A 206 -13.06 -2.13 -4.49
N TYR A 207 -13.00 -2.01 -3.18
CA TYR A 207 -12.62 -3.07 -2.25
C TYR A 207 -13.40 -2.96 -0.94
N GLN A 208 -13.50 -4.06 -0.18
CA GLN A 208 -14.00 -4.00 1.20
C GLN A 208 -13.00 -3.23 2.06
N PRO A 209 -13.31 -2.05 2.63
CA PRO A 209 -12.35 -1.31 3.47
C PRO A 209 -11.78 -2.17 4.60
N PHE A 210 -10.50 -1.99 4.91
CA PHE A 210 -9.85 -2.73 5.99
C PHE A 210 -10.42 -2.30 7.35
N LEU A 211 -10.30 -3.17 8.35
CA LEU A 211 -11.05 -3.08 9.61
C LEU A 211 -10.54 -1.95 10.51
N GLY A 212 -11.45 -1.39 11.33
CA GLY A 212 -11.10 -0.41 12.37
C GLY A 212 -10.67 0.94 11.84
N THR A 213 -9.48 1.42 12.22
CA THR A 213 -8.99 2.79 11.95
C THR A 213 -9.05 3.22 10.48
N PHE A 214 -9.13 2.28 9.53
CA PHE A 214 -9.19 2.56 8.09
C PHE A 214 -10.59 2.89 7.56
N TRP A 215 -11.62 2.87 8.40
CA TRP A 215 -12.97 3.24 7.99
C TRP A 215 -13.14 4.76 7.85
N PRO A 216 -14.00 5.25 6.93
CA PRO A 216 -14.31 6.68 6.85
C PRO A 216 -14.85 7.25 8.16
N THR A 217 -15.65 6.48 8.90
CA THR A 217 -16.10 6.88 10.24
C THR A 217 -14.95 7.04 11.24
N ASN A 218 -13.73 6.63 10.93
CA ASN A 218 -12.54 6.78 11.78
C ASN A 218 -11.53 7.81 11.26
N GLY A 219 -11.82 8.50 10.16
CA GLY A 219 -11.16 9.77 9.85
C GLY A 219 -10.80 10.00 8.40
N SER A 220 -10.74 8.97 7.55
CA SER A 220 -10.22 9.14 6.19
C SER A 220 -11.03 8.35 5.18
N PHE A 221 -11.22 8.95 4.00
CA PHE A 221 -11.52 8.17 2.80
C PHE A 221 -10.22 7.77 2.14
N ASP A 222 -10.13 6.53 1.71
CA ASP A 222 -9.02 6.04 0.91
C ASP A 222 -9.45 5.44 -0.42
N ASP A 223 -8.50 5.37 -1.35
CA ASP A 223 -8.62 4.64 -2.62
C ASP A 223 -7.35 3.84 -2.91
N VAL A 224 -7.45 2.88 -3.83
CA VAL A 224 -6.28 2.15 -4.32
C VAL A 224 -6.36 2.03 -5.84
N LEU A 225 -5.23 2.29 -6.48
CA LEU A 225 -5.01 2.11 -7.91
C LEU A 225 -3.86 1.13 -8.11
N ILE A 226 -3.95 0.34 -9.18
CA ILE A 226 -2.90 -0.57 -9.62
C ILE A 226 -2.37 -0.14 -10.99
N ARG A 227 -1.07 -0.31 -11.20
CA ARG A 227 -0.45 -0.24 -12.53
C ARG A 227 0.46 -1.45 -12.75
N LEU A 228 0.17 -2.21 -13.80
CA LEU A 228 1.09 -3.26 -14.27
C LEU A 228 2.15 -2.65 -15.20
N PRO A 229 3.36 -3.25 -15.29
CA PRO A 229 4.38 -2.73 -16.18
C PRO A 229 3.93 -2.83 -17.64
N GLU A 230 4.56 -2.02 -18.50
CA GLU A 230 4.15 -1.83 -19.90
C GLU A 230 3.96 -3.12 -20.69
N ILE A 231 4.78 -4.15 -20.46
CA ILE A 231 4.66 -5.45 -21.12
C ILE A 231 3.28 -6.13 -20.94
N PHE A 232 2.55 -5.82 -19.85
CA PHE A 232 1.18 -6.34 -19.62
C PHE A 232 0.10 -5.44 -20.23
N ARG A 233 0.47 -4.32 -20.83
CA ARG A 233 -0.44 -3.29 -21.36
C ARG A 233 -0.44 -3.20 -22.89
N VAL A 234 0.46 -3.95 -23.54
CA VAL A 234 0.68 -3.90 -24.98
C VAL A 234 0.38 -5.22 -25.68
N ASP A 235 -0.07 -5.14 -26.93
CA ASP A 235 -0.24 -6.29 -27.82
C ASP A 235 1.11 -6.90 -28.24
N VAL A 236 1.06 -7.97 -29.03
CA VAL A 236 2.27 -8.66 -29.53
C VAL A 236 3.15 -7.81 -30.46
N ASN A 237 2.67 -6.65 -30.91
CA ASN A 237 3.42 -5.68 -31.71
C ASN A 237 3.81 -4.45 -30.88
N GLU A 238 3.81 -4.56 -29.54
CA GLU A 238 4.18 -3.51 -28.59
C GLU A 238 3.29 -2.25 -28.67
N ARG A 239 2.04 -2.38 -29.14
CA ARG A 239 1.09 -1.26 -29.16
C ARG A 239 0.18 -1.34 -27.93
N LEU A 240 -0.01 -0.22 -27.25
CA LEU A 240 -0.94 -0.14 -26.12
C LEU A 240 -2.32 -0.67 -26.51
N SER A 241 -2.85 -1.58 -25.68
CA SER A 241 -4.15 -2.20 -25.89
C SER A 241 -4.90 -2.29 -24.57
N THR A 242 -5.98 -1.52 -24.46
CA THR A 242 -6.88 -1.56 -23.29
C THR A 242 -7.47 -2.96 -23.10
N GLU A 243 -7.77 -3.69 -24.18
CA GLU A 243 -8.30 -5.06 -24.12
C GLU A 243 -7.30 -6.03 -23.49
N VAL A 244 -6.03 -5.97 -23.91
CA VAL A 244 -4.94 -6.75 -23.31
C VAL A 244 -4.74 -6.37 -21.84
N TYR A 245 -4.80 -5.07 -21.53
CA TYR A 245 -4.57 -4.62 -20.17
C TYR A 245 -5.69 -5.08 -19.21
N LYS A 246 -6.96 -4.93 -19.62
CA LYS A 246 -8.12 -5.44 -18.87
C LYS A 246 -8.00 -6.95 -18.63
N TYR A 247 -7.68 -7.71 -19.67
CA TYR A 247 -7.46 -9.15 -19.59
C TYR A 247 -6.35 -9.49 -18.57
N ASN A 248 -5.18 -8.85 -18.68
CA ASN A 248 -4.05 -9.14 -17.80
C ASN A 248 -4.31 -8.74 -16.35
N LEU A 249 -5.05 -7.65 -16.10
CA LEU A 249 -5.49 -7.27 -14.75
C LEU A 249 -6.43 -8.30 -14.13
N ALA A 250 -7.39 -8.83 -14.89
CA ALA A 250 -8.29 -9.87 -14.42
C ALA A 250 -7.54 -11.17 -14.09
N VAL A 251 -6.56 -11.55 -14.93
CA VAL A 251 -5.68 -12.69 -14.65
C VAL A 251 -4.86 -12.47 -13.38
N VAL A 252 -4.26 -11.28 -13.19
CA VAL A 252 -3.54 -10.95 -11.95
C VAL A 252 -4.47 -11.02 -10.75
N GLU A 253 -5.70 -10.51 -10.84
CA GLU A 253 -6.68 -10.61 -9.75
C GLU A 253 -6.99 -12.06 -9.37
N ALA A 254 -7.26 -12.93 -10.36
CA ALA A 254 -7.52 -14.34 -10.13
C ALA A 254 -6.30 -15.05 -9.50
N LEU A 255 -5.10 -14.76 -9.99
CA LEU A 255 -3.84 -15.30 -9.46
C LEU A 255 -3.58 -14.87 -8.02
N ILE A 256 -3.83 -13.61 -7.68
CA ILE A 256 -3.61 -13.08 -6.31
C ILE A 256 -4.65 -13.64 -5.34
N LYS A 257 -5.93 -13.64 -5.71
CA LYS A 257 -6.99 -14.22 -4.88
C LYS A 257 -6.89 -15.75 -4.79
N GLN A 258 -6.24 -16.39 -5.78
CA GLN A 258 -6.12 -17.84 -5.95
C GLN A 258 -7.49 -18.53 -5.94
N THR A 259 -8.45 -17.96 -6.65
CA THR A 259 -9.84 -18.43 -6.70
C THR A 259 -10.50 -17.98 -8.01
N SER A 260 -11.65 -18.58 -8.33
CA SER A 260 -12.47 -18.13 -9.45
C SER A 260 -13.05 -16.76 -9.12
N ILE A 261 -13.08 -15.87 -10.11
CA ILE A 261 -13.59 -14.50 -9.97
C ILE A 261 -14.58 -14.19 -11.08
N ASN A 262 -15.51 -13.29 -10.80
CA ASN A 262 -16.28 -12.58 -11.82
C ASN A 262 -15.43 -11.42 -12.36
N THR A 263 -15.63 -11.07 -13.63
CA THR A 263 -14.91 -9.98 -14.28
C THR A 263 -15.83 -9.25 -15.24
N GLU A 264 -15.45 -8.02 -15.57
CA GLU A 264 -15.96 -7.40 -16.80
C GLU A 264 -15.67 -8.31 -18.00
N PRO A 265 -16.41 -8.17 -19.12
CA PRO A 265 -16.20 -8.97 -20.32
C PRO A 265 -14.74 -8.94 -20.82
N ILE A 266 -14.09 -10.10 -20.89
CA ILE A 266 -12.73 -10.29 -21.42
C ILE A 266 -12.73 -11.27 -22.59
N ASN A 267 -11.84 -11.06 -23.55
CA ASN A 267 -11.76 -11.86 -24.78
C ASN A 267 -10.76 -13.01 -24.65
N GLU A 268 -11.26 -14.24 -24.61
CA GLU A 268 -10.45 -15.47 -24.51
C GLU A 268 -9.61 -15.74 -25.75
N GLN A 269 -9.97 -15.16 -26.90
CA GLN A 269 -9.20 -15.31 -28.14
C GLN A 269 -7.79 -14.72 -28.03
N LEU A 270 -7.55 -13.83 -27.06
CA LEU A 270 -6.24 -13.24 -26.81
C LEU A 270 -5.18 -14.28 -26.41
N THR A 271 -5.59 -15.36 -25.73
CA THR A 271 -4.70 -16.45 -25.29
C THR A 271 -5.10 -17.80 -25.84
N ASN A 272 -6.26 -17.91 -26.50
CA ASN A 272 -6.88 -19.16 -26.92
C ASN A 272 -7.02 -20.15 -25.74
N CYS A 273 -7.37 -19.60 -24.56
CA CYS A 273 -7.69 -20.37 -23.37
C CYS A 273 -9.15 -20.14 -22.96
N ASP A 274 -9.86 -21.23 -22.68
CA ASP A 274 -11.23 -21.23 -22.16
C ASP A 274 -11.17 -20.86 -20.67
N LEU A 275 -11.23 -19.57 -20.36
CA LEU A 275 -11.03 -19.02 -19.01
C LEU A 275 -12.21 -19.34 -18.10
N ASP A 276 -13.44 -19.37 -18.62
CA ASP A 276 -14.62 -19.66 -17.81
C ASP A 276 -14.93 -21.17 -17.68
N GLY A 277 -14.28 -22.01 -18.49
CA GLY A 277 -14.40 -23.46 -18.46
C GLY A 277 -15.67 -24.01 -19.13
N ASN A 278 -16.31 -23.23 -20.00
CA ASN A 278 -17.56 -23.62 -20.66
C ASN A 278 -17.35 -24.50 -21.92
N GLY A 279 -16.11 -24.66 -22.37
CA GLY A 279 -15.70 -25.44 -23.54
C GLY A 279 -15.68 -24.68 -24.87
N ILE A 280 -15.89 -23.35 -24.86
CA ILE A 280 -16.00 -22.49 -26.04
C ILE A 280 -15.14 -21.24 -25.85
N ILE A 281 -14.22 -20.97 -26.76
CA ILE A 281 -13.41 -19.74 -26.77
C ILE A 281 -14.25 -18.56 -27.26
N GLN A 282 -14.62 -17.66 -26.35
CA GLN A 282 -15.45 -16.48 -26.63
C GLN A 282 -15.16 -15.33 -25.65
N THR A 283 -16.11 -14.42 -25.47
CA THR A 283 -16.05 -13.43 -24.39
C THR A 283 -16.51 -14.08 -23.08
N ALA A 284 -15.70 -13.95 -22.04
CA ALA A 284 -15.98 -14.47 -20.70
C ALA A 284 -16.21 -13.31 -19.70
N GLU A 285 -17.14 -13.51 -18.77
CA GLU A 285 -17.42 -12.61 -17.63
C GLU A 285 -17.02 -13.25 -16.30
N LYS A 286 -16.27 -14.35 -16.37
CA LYS A 286 -15.75 -15.11 -15.24
C LYS A 286 -14.39 -15.70 -15.62
N ILE A 287 -13.47 -15.75 -14.66
CA ILE A 287 -12.29 -16.59 -14.74
C ILE A 287 -12.49 -17.74 -13.75
N ASP A 288 -12.52 -18.96 -14.25
CA ASP A 288 -12.50 -20.15 -13.42
C ASP A 288 -11.06 -20.52 -13.05
N TRP A 289 -10.81 -20.71 -11.75
CA TRP A 289 -9.47 -21.01 -11.22
C TRP A 289 -8.87 -22.27 -11.83
N THR A 290 -9.67 -23.32 -12.03
CA THR A 290 -9.17 -24.58 -12.58
C THR A 290 -8.82 -24.41 -14.06
N SER A 291 -9.69 -23.72 -14.79
CA SER A 291 -9.47 -23.41 -16.21
C SER A 291 -8.23 -22.55 -16.44
N LEU A 292 -8.08 -21.46 -15.65
CA LEU A 292 -6.91 -20.59 -15.73
C LEU A 292 -5.60 -21.37 -15.55
N ASN A 293 -5.52 -22.25 -14.55
CA ASN A 293 -4.34 -23.07 -14.29
C ASN A 293 -4.06 -24.12 -15.39
N ASN A 294 -5.03 -24.42 -16.26
CA ASN A 294 -4.85 -25.30 -17.40
C ASN A 294 -4.44 -24.55 -18.68
N CYS A 295 -4.41 -23.21 -18.66
CA CYS A 295 -3.92 -22.41 -19.78
C CYS A 295 -2.42 -22.65 -19.99
N THR A 296 -2.00 -22.78 -21.26
CA THR A 296 -0.57 -22.86 -21.62
C THR A 296 0.16 -21.54 -21.35
N SER A 297 -0.56 -20.43 -21.43
CA SER A 297 -0.08 -19.08 -21.10
C SER A 297 -1.24 -18.32 -20.47
N HIS A 298 -0.97 -17.68 -19.35
CA HIS A 298 -1.95 -16.97 -18.55
C HIS A 298 -2.17 -15.58 -19.11
N PHE A 299 -1.11 -14.90 -19.55
CA PHE A 299 -1.18 -13.51 -19.97
C PHE A 299 -1.39 -13.34 -21.48
N ALA A 300 -2.03 -12.25 -21.85
CA ALA A 300 -2.23 -11.82 -23.24
C ALA A 300 -1.11 -10.85 -23.69
N GLY A 301 -0.97 -10.70 -25.01
CA GLY A 301 -0.07 -9.70 -25.61
C GLY A 301 1.41 -10.01 -25.40
N ALA A 302 2.24 -8.98 -25.27
CA ALA A 302 3.69 -9.16 -25.11
C ALA A 302 4.06 -9.96 -23.84
N ALA A 303 3.34 -9.75 -22.73
CA ALA A 303 3.54 -10.53 -21.51
C ALA A 303 3.34 -12.04 -21.75
N GLY A 304 2.32 -12.43 -22.53
CA GLY A 304 2.09 -13.84 -22.87
C GLY A 304 3.22 -14.46 -23.69
N GLU A 305 3.83 -13.71 -24.61
CA GLU A 305 4.99 -14.20 -25.38
C GLU A 305 6.23 -14.37 -24.49
N LEU A 306 6.46 -13.45 -23.55
CA LEU A 306 7.55 -13.56 -22.56
C LEU A 306 7.32 -14.69 -21.55
N GLU A 307 6.07 -14.97 -21.20
CA GLU A 307 5.72 -16.10 -20.34
C GLU A 307 6.07 -17.43 -21.04
N LYS A 308 5.69 -17.56 -22.33
CA LYS A 308 6.00 -18.74 -23.15
C LYS A 308 7.50 -18.94 -23.36
N SER A 309 8.29 -17.86 -23.45
CA SER A 309 9.75 -17.94 -23.55
C SER A 309 10.45 -18.21 -22.22
N GLY A 310 9.73 -18.12 -21.09
CA GLY A 310 10.27 -18.26 -19.74
C GLY A 310 11.03 -17.03 -19.24
N GLU A 311 10.86 -15.87 -19.88
CA GLU A 311 11.48 -14.60 -19.47
C GLU A 311 10.74 -13.93 -18.32
N ILE A 312 9.43 -14.17 -18.21
CA ILE A 312 8.66 -13.83 -17.01
C ILE A 312 8.09 -15.10 -16.37
N SER A 313 8.12 -15.10 -15.04
CA SER A 313 7.49 -16.14 -14.22
C SER A 313 6.46 -15.47 -13.32
N PHE A 314 5.41 -16.22 -12.99
CA PHE A 314 4.44 -15.85 -11.97
C PHE A 314 4.20 -17.05 -11.05
N TYR A 315 3.63 -16.77 -9.88
CA TYR A 315 3.26 -17.76 -8.91
C TYR A 315 1.95 -17.30 -8.28
N PRO A 316 0.94 -18.17 -8.15
CA PRO A 316 -0.32 -17.85 -7.47
C PRO A 316 -0.10 -17.14 -6.13
N GLY A 317 -0.69 -15.97 -5.94
CA GLY A 317 -0.53 -15.15 -4.74
C GLY A 317 0.64 -14.15 -4.77
N LEU A 318 1.43 -14.09 -5.86
CA LEU A 318 2.48 -13.07 -6.05
C LEU A 318 2.20 -12.17 -7.25
N TYR A 319 2.37 -10.87 -7.07
CA TYR A 319 2.27 -9.89 -8.16
C TYR A 319 3.47 -10.00 -9.10
N PRO A 320 3.29 -9.68 -10.40
CA PRO A 320 4.40 -9.52 -11.34
C PRO A 320 5.41 -8.47 -10.85
N LYS A 321 6.69 -8.69 -11.16
CA LYS A 321 7.75 -7.68 -10.92
C LYS A 321 7.38 -6.36 -11.60
N SER A 322 7.67 -5.24 -10.95
CA SER A 322 7.31 -3.88 -11.36
C SER A 322 5.80 -3.58 -11.35
N THR A 323 4.98 -4.40 -10.70
CA THR A 323 3.63 -3.96 -10.30
C THR A 323 3.74 -2.77 -9.36
N GLU A 324 2.89 -1.78 -9.56
CA GLU A 324 2.82 -0.57 -8.76
C GLU A 324 1.43 -0.42 -8.15
N PHE A 325 1.39 0.13 -6.93
CA PHE A 325 0.18 0.55 -6.25
C PHE A 325 0.28 2.02 -5.86
N LEU A 326 -0.84 2.72 -5.99
CA LEU A 326 -1.02 4.06 -5.49
C LEU A 326 -2.23 4.07 -4.57
N HIS A 327 -2.11 4.72 -3.42
CA HIS A 327 -3.12 4.76 -2.38
C HIS A 327 -3.21 6.18 -1.84
N SER A 328 -4.32 6.87 -2.08
CA SER A 328 -4.54 8.19 -1.47
C SER A 328 -5.32 8.05 -0.16
N LEU A 329 -4.92 8.84 0.84
CA LEU A 329 -5.74 9.10 2.02
C LEU A 329 -6.21 10.54 1.93
N ARG A 330 -7.51 10.75 2.03
CA ARG A 330 -8.14 12.06 1.87
C ARG A 330 -8.97 12.42 3.08
N TYR A 331 -9.15 13.73 3.27
CA TYR A 331 -10.13 14.24 4.21
C TYR A 331 -11.55 13.84 3.80
N ILE A 332 -12.47 13.96 4.75
CA ILE A 332 -13.89 13.72 4.54
C ILE A 332 -14.53 15.06 4.16
N ASP A 333 -15.21 15.08 3.03
CA ASP A 333 -16.14 16.16 2.67
C ASP A 333 -17.58 15.70 2.95
N TRP A 334 -18.52 16.64 2.93
CA TRP A 334 -19.94 16.40 3.10
C TRP A 334 -20.73 16.94 1.93
N GLU A 335 -21.45 16.06 1.24
CA GLU A 335 -22.37 16.44 0.17
C GLU A 335 -23.75 16.77 0.75
N ASP A 336 -24.08 18.06 0.81
CA ASP A 336 -25.37 18.53 1.34
C ASP A 336 -26.57 18.04 0.51
N THR A 337 -26.38 17.80 -0.79
CA THR A 337 -27.48 17.39 -1.69
C THR A 337 -27.90 15.94 -1.47
N SER A 338 -26.93 15.03 -1.34
CA SER A 338 -27.18 13.61 -1.07
C SER A 338 -27.25 13.30 0.42
N ASN A 339 -26.83 14.24 1.28
CA ASN A 339 -26.71 14.06 2.72
C ASN A 339 -25.83 12.85 3.08
N THR A 340 -24.67 12.76 2.42
CA THR A 340 -23.70 11.68 2.59
C THR A 340 -22.28 12.23 2.66
N PRO A 341 -21.36 11.54 3.34
CA PRO A 341 -19.95 11.88 3.29
C PRO A 341 -19.37 11.54 1.90
N SER A 342 -18.36 12.29 1.48
CA SER A 342 -17.65 12.10 0.22
C SER A 342 -16.15 12.24 0.40
N MET A 343 -15.40 11.75 -0.59
CA MET A 343 -13.96 11.90 -0.64
C MET A 343 -13.61 13.34 -1.01
N ALA A 344 -12.79 14.00 -0.20
CA ALA A 344 -12.39 15.38 -0.43
C ALA A 344 -11.39 15.53 -1.60
N GLU A 345 -11.29 16.75 -2.14
CA GLU A 345 -10.27 17.13 -3.12
C GLU A 345 -8.86 17.21 -2.52
N ARG A 346 -8.79 17.37 -1.20
CA ARG A 346 -7.55 17.54 -0.45
C ARG A 346 -7.02 16.23 0.11
N PHE A 347 -5.73 16.00 -0.14
CA PHE A 347 -5.02 14.81 0.29
C PHE A 347 -4.43 15.03 1.68
N LYS A 348 -4.57 14.02 2.54
CA LYS A 348 -3.75 13.86 3.74
C LYS A 348 -2.41 13.24 3.36
N GLU A 349 -2.48 12.16 2.59
CA GLU A 349 -1.32 11.39 2.16
C GLU A 349 -1.52 10.80 0.76
N LEU A 350 -0.41 10.55 0.06
CA LEU A 350 -0.34 9.76 -1.16
C LEU A 350 0.76 8.73 -0.97
N ARG A 351 0.39 7.45 -0.88
CA ARG A 351 1.30 6.34 -0.65
C ARG A 351 1.50 5.57 -1.94
N TYR A 352 2.75 5.29 -2.27
CA TYR A 352 3.18 4.57 -3.46
C TYR A 352 3.97 3.33 -3.05
N MET A 353 3.78 2.26 -3.81
CA MET A 353 4.48 1.02 -3.60
C MET A 353 4.81 0.37 -4.95
N ARG A 354 6.03 -0.16 -5.11
CA ARG A 354 6.46 -0.85 -6.34
C ARG A 354 7.22 -2.14 -6.05
N LYS A 355 6.88 -3.20 -6.78
CA LYS A 355 7.58 -4.48 -6.66
C LYS A 355 8.90 -4.43 -7.40
N VAL A 356 10.01 -4.30 -6.66
CA VAL A 356 11.35 -4.18 -7.23
C VAL A 356 12.03 -5.54 -7.39
N GLN A 357 11.60 -6.55 -6.64
CA GLN A 357 12.12 -7.90 -6.71
C GLN A 357 10.98 -8.93 -6.70
N TYR A 358 11.16 -9.99 -7.48
CA TYR A 358 10.29 -11.15 -7.44
C TYR A 358 10.94 -12.21 -6.56
N LEU A 359 10.31 -12.54 -5.44
CA LEU A 359 10.76 -13.57 -4.51
C LEU A 359 9.84 -14.78 -4.64
N PRO A 360 10.35 -15.95 -5.06
CA PRO A 360 9.53 -17.16 -5.07
C PRO A 360 9.15 -17.59 -3.65
N ALA A 361 8.13 -18.43 -3.53
CA ALA A 361 7.59 -18.86 -2.24
C ALA A 361 8.65 -19.47 -1.31
N GLU A 362 9.60 -20.22 -1.87
CA GLU A 362 10.70 -20.82 -1.12
C GLU A 362 11.64 -19.75 -0.53
N ALA A 363 11.91 -18.68 -1.28
CA ALA A 363 12.75 -17.58 -0.79
C ALA A 363 12.04 -16.79 0.33
N LEU A 364 10.73 -16.59 0.21
CA LEU A 364 9.93 -15.97 1.28
C LEU A 364 9.95 -16.85 2.54
N GLN A 365 9.81 -18.16 2.39
CA GLN A 365 9.90 -19.11 3.51
C GLN A 365 11.28 -19.12 4.16
N ASP A 366 12.35 -19.05 3.38
CA ASP A 366 13.72 -19.00 3.89
C ASP A 366 13.98 -17.72 4.70
N LEU A 367 13.52 -16.56 4.20
CA LEU A 367 13.59 -15.29 4.93
C LEU A 367 12.83 -15.37 6.27
N TYR A 368 11.59 -15.84 6.24
CA TYR A 368 10.81 -16.01 7.46
C TYR A 368 11.47 -16.95 8.47
N ASN A 369 12.02 -18.07 8.01
CA ASN A 369 12.73 -19.00 8.90
C ASN A 369 13.95 -18.33 9.52
N GLN A 370 14.71 -17.54 8.74
CA GLN A 370 15.87 -16.81 9.24
C GLN A 370 15.46 -15.83 10.35
N ASP A 371 14.41 -15.03 10.14
CA ASP A 371 13.90 -14.09 11.15
C ASP A 371 13.54 -14.83 12.46
N GLN A 372 12.81 -15.94 12.35
CA GLN A 372 12.45 -16.77 13.51
C GLN A 372 13.67 -17.37 14.25
N PHE A 373 14.75 -17.69 13.53
CA PHE A 373 15.99 -18.16 14.15
C PHE A 373 16.74 -17.03 14.87
N GLU A 374 16.79 -15.83 14.27
CA GLU A 374 17.45 -14.67 14.87
C GLU A 374 16.75 -14.24 16.17
N ASP A 375 15.41 -14.26 16.21
CA ASP A 375 14.60 -14.00 17.41
C ASP A 375 14.83 -15.04 18.51
N ALA A 376 15.08 -16.31 18.14
CA ALA A 376 15.24 -17.41 19.09
C ALA A 376 16.66 -17.56 19.65
N ASP A 377 17.70 -17.18 18.89
CA ASP A 377 19.12 -17.38 19.24
C ASP A 377 19.76 -16.16 19.93
N THR A 378 19.05 -15.03 19.98
CA THR A 378 19.55 -13.80 20.62
C THR A 378 18.85 -13.53 21.96
N ASP A 379 19.63 -13.45 23.05
CA ASP A 379 19.15 -12.92 24.36
C ASP A 379 18.86 -11.40 24.32
N GLU A 380 19.11 -10.75 23.17
CA GLU A 380 18.86 -9.34 22.87
C GLU A 380 18.19 -9.25 21.49
N SER A 381 16.87 -9.05 21.45
CA SER A 381 16.16 -8.74 20.20
C SER A 381 16.69 -7.41 19.66
N SER A 382 17.47 -7.43 18.58
CA SER A 382 17.93 -6.20 17.95
C SER A 382 16.79 -5.57 17.16
N LEU A 383 16.59 -4.25 17.27
CA LEU A 383 15.57 -3.54 16.49
C LEU A 383 15.78 -3.71 14.99
N ASP A 384 14.66 -3.84 14.26
CA ASP A 384 14.67 -3.99 12.80
C ASP A 384 15.28 -2.78 12.11
N LYS A 385 15.98 -3.03 11.01
CA LYS A 385 16.67 -2.00 10.23
C LYS A 385 16.13 -1.95 8.82
N TYR A 386 15.71 -0.75 8.41
CA TYR A 386 15.17 -0.52 7.09
C TYR A 386 16.10 0.34 6.22
N PHE A 387 16.28 -0.13 4.98
CA PHE A 387 17.12 0.52 3.98
C PHE A 387 16.32 1.51 3.13
N GLY A 388 17.01 2.55 2.69
CA GLY A 388 16.43 3.65 1.92
C GLY A 388 16.23 4.94 2.73
N ASP A 389 15.65 5.93 2.06
CA ASP A 389 15.46 7.30 2.54
C ASP A 389 14.23 7.96 1.91
N PHE A 390 13.97 9.22 2.27
CA PHE A 390 12.82 9.99 1.80
C PHE A 390 12.74 10.14 0.26
N SER A 391 13.88 10.07 -0.44
CA SER A 391 13.97 10.28 -1.88
C SER A 391 13.87 9.00 -2.70
N THR A 392 14.37 7.90 -2.17
CA THR A 392 14.38 6.58 -2.83
C THR A 392 13.24 5.67 -2.36
N GLY A 393 12.60 5.98 -1.24
CA GLY A 393 11.64 5.12 -0.57
C GLY A 393 12.34 4.11 0.37
N ILE A 394 11.53 3.32 1.07
CA ILE A 394 11.95 2.30 2.03
C ILE A 394 11.69 0.92 1.46
N TYR A 395 12.71 0.06 1.50
CA TYR A 395 12.64 -1.31 1.00
C TYR A 395 12.11 -2.26 2.08
N THR A 396 11.28 -3.21 1.68
CA THR A 396 10.81 -4.34 2.50
C THR A 396 11.55 -5.61 2.11
N ASP A 397 11.68 -6.55 3.03
CA ASP A 397 12.29 -7.86 2.74
C ASP A 397 11.47 -8.72 1.76
N GLN A 398 10.19 -8.38 1.55
CA GLN A 398 9.31 -9.03 0.56
C GLN A 398 9.48 -8.50 -0.88
N GLY A 399 10.51 -7.68 -1.14
CA GLY A 399 10.85 -7.24 -2.51
C GLY A 399 10.09 -6.02 -3.02
N TRP A 400 9.51 -5.23 -2.12
CA TRP A 400 8.84 -3.97 -2.43
C TRP A 400 9.65 -2.74 -1.99
N VAL A 401 9.41 -1.62 -2.64
CA VAL A 401 9.79 -0.28 -2.17
C VAL A 401 8.53 0.54 -1.92
N LEU A 402 8.46 1.21 -0.78
CA LEU A 402 7.37 2.11 -0.40
C LEU A 402 7.88 3.54 -0.34
N GLN A 403 7.10 4.48 -0.84
CA GLN A 403 7.36 5.91 -0.71
C GLN A 403 6.04 6.64 -0.54
N GLY A 404 5.98 7.66 0.30
CA GLY A 404 4.78 8.45 0.45
C GLY A 404 5.03 9.94 0.39
N PHE A 405 3.94 10.66 0.19
CA PHE A 405 3.84 12.10 0.34
C PHE A 405 2.77 12.39 1.38
N ILE A 406 2.99 13.37 2.23
CA ILE A 406 2.10 13.74 3.33
C ILE A 406 1.93 15.26 3.35
N GLU A 407 0.76 15.71 3.77
CA GLU A 407 0.47 17.13 3.95
C GLU A 407 1.41 17.77 4.97
N ASP A 408 2.00 18.90 4.59
CA ASP A 408 2.91 19.69 5.40
C ASP A 408 2.15 20.72 6.27
N LYS A 409 2.87 21.47 7.11
CA LYS A 409 2.23 22.42 8.03
C LYS A 409 1.51 23.59 7.33
N ASN A 410 1.85 23.87 6.07
CA ASN A 410 1.24 24.90 5.24
C ASN A 410 0.12 24.33 4.37
N GLY A 411 -0.06 23.01 4.37
CA GLY A 411 -1.09 22.32 3.65
C GLY A 411 -0.70 21.87 2.25
N GLU A 412 0.56 21.98 1.83
CA GLU A 412 1.01 21.39 0.57
C GLU A 412 1.58 19.99 0.83
N LEU A 413 1.58 19.11 -0.18
CA LEU A 413 2.19 17.79 -0.01
C LEU A 413 3.72 17.90 -0.01
N ARG A 414 4.39 17.09 0.80
CA ARG A 414 5.84 16.89 0.81
C ARG A 414 6.17 15.40 0.84
N PRO A 415 7.38 14.96 0.46
CA PRO A 415 7.82 13.60 0.74
C PRO A 415 7.72 13.28 2.24
N GLN A 416 7.38 12.03 2.55
CA GLN A 416 7.41 11.50 3.90
C GLN A 416 8.86 11.45 4.43
N THR A 417 9.02 11.67 5.73
CA THR A 417 10.29 11.40 6.43
C THR A 417 10.59 9.91 6.42
N LYS A 418 11.82 9.54 6.80
CA LYS A 418 12.16 8.12 7.02
C LYS A 418 11.23 7.45 8.05
N GLU A 419 10.92 8.13 9.15
CA GLU A 419 10.02 7.62 10.19
C GLU A 419 8.61 7.38 9.65
N GLU A 420 8.05 8.36 8.94
CA GLU A 420 6.72 8.26 8.30
C GLU A 420 6.65 7.16 7.24
N SER A 421 7.75 6.92 6.52
CA SER A 421 7.81 5.87 5.50
C SER A 421 7.95 4.46 6.11
N VAL A 422 8.78 4.30 7.15
CA VAL A 422 8.95 3.01 7.85
C VAL A 422 7.67 2.63 8.59
N TYR A 423 6.86 3.60 9.03
CA TYR A 423 5.51 3.32 9.56
C TYR A 423 4.64 2.49 8.60
N CYS A 424 4.70 2.77 7.30
CA CYS A 424 3.94 1.99 6.31
C CYS A 424 4.44 0.54 6.24
N VAL A 425 5.74 0.31 6.45
CA VAL A 425 6.33 -1.04 6.43
C VAL A 425 5.74 -1.93 7.53
N GLY A 426 5.33 -1.38 8.67
CA GLY A 426 4.71 -2.15 9.75
C GLY A 426 3.46 -2.94 9.34
N CYS A 427 2.65 -2.42 8.41
CA CYS A 427 1.48 -3.12 7.88
C CYS A 427 1.74 -3.82 6.54
N HIS A 428 2.85 -3.49 5.87
CA HIS A 428 3.21 -3.98 4.54
C HIS A 428 4.43 -4.91 4.55
N SER A 429 4.79 -5.42 5.74
CA SER A 429 5.79 -6.45 5.96
C SER A 429 5.37 -7.34 7.13
N ASN A 430 5.81 -8.60 7.09
CA ASN A 430 5.87 -9.51 8.24
C ASN A 430 4.59 -9.69 9.08
N ILE A 431 3.40 -9.56 8.48
CA ILE A 431 2.12 -9.94 9.11
C ILE A 431 1.37 -11.00 8.31
N GLY A 432 0.52 -11.79 8.98
CA GLY A 432 -0.23 -12.88 8.33
C GLY A 432 -1.33 -12.40 7.36
N ALA A 433 -1.93 -11.23 7.61
CA ALA A 433 -3.13 -10.78 6.89
C ALA A 433 -2.91 -10.28 5.44
N ILE A 434 -1.66 -10.17 4.99
CA ILE A 434 -1.32 -9.65 3.66
C ILE A 434 -1.12 -10.76 2.62
N SER A 435 -1.33 -10.41 1.35
CA SER A 435 -0.91 -11.19 0.19
C SER A 435 0.17 -10.43 -0.57
N ASP A 436 1.39 -10.98 -0.57
CA ASP A 436 2.56 -10.41 -1.24
C ASP A 436 2.80 -8.94 -0.87
N GLY A 437 2.89 -8.64 0.42
CA GLY A 437 3.13 -7.27 0.91
C GLY A 437 1.92 -6.35 0.91
N THR A 438 0.73 -6.80 0.50
CA THR A 438 -0.44 -5.91 0.27
C THR A 438 -1.77 -6.46 0.78
N PHE A 439 -2.74 -5.55 1.01
CA PHE A 439 -4.15 -5.88 1.24
C PHE A 439 -5.03 -5.75 -0.03
N ALA A 440 -4.44 -5.30 -1.15
CA ALA A 440 -5.10 -4.75 -2.33
C ALA A 440 -6.13 -5.68 -3.01
N LEU A 441 -5.73 -6.44 -4.03
CA LEU A 441 -6.65 -7.31 -4.77
C LEU A 441 -7.36 -8.37 -3.93
N PRO A 442 -6.80 -8.91 -2.83
CA PRO A 442 -7.55 -9.82 -1.95
C PRO A 442 -8.87 -9.23 -1.44
N ARG A 443 -8.96 -7.90 -1.25
CA ARG A 443 -10.17 -7.22 -0.78
C ARG A 443 -11.02 -6.61 -1.89
N LYS A 444 -10.56 -6.64 -3.15
CA LYS A 444 -11.29 -6.09 -4.30
C LYS A 444 -12.66 -6.76 -4.47
N PHE A 445 -13.71 -5.97 -4.73
CA PHE A 445 -15.04 -6.49 -4.99
C PHE A 445 -15.09 -7.38 -6.23
N ASP A 446 -15.79 -8.49 -6.09
CA ASP A 446 -16.06 -9.45 -7.16
C ASP A 446 -17.41 -9.14 -7.85
N THR A 447 -17.53 -7.93 -8.39
CA THR A 447 -18.76 -7.42 -9.05
C THR A 447 -18.42 -6.63 -10.31
N ASP A 448 -19.41 -6.38 -11.17
CA ASP A 448 -19.27 -5.58 -12.41
C ASP A 448 -18.69 -4.18 -12.18
N ASN A 449 -18.86 -3.62 -10.97
CA ASN A 449 -18.34 -2.31 -10.58
C ASN A 449 -17.00 -2.40 -9.82
N GLY A 450 -16.35 -3.56 -9.80
CA GLY A 450 -15.10 -3.78 -9.05
C GLY A 450 -13.92 -2.95 -9.57
N TRP A 451 -13.88 -2.62 -10.86
CA TRP A 451 -12.82 -1.82 -11.48
C TRP A 451 -13.14 -0.32 -11.58
N LYS A 452 -14.13 0.16 -10.82
CA LYS A 452 -14.45 1.60 -10.75
C LYS A 452 -13.71 2.26 -9.59
N HIS A 453 -13.78 3.59 -9.53
CA HIS A 453 -13.35 4.37 -8.37
C HIS A 453 -14.53 4.69 -7.43
N TRP A 454 -14.26 5.00 -6.17
CA TRP A 454 -15.26 5.39 -5.16
C TRP A 454 -16.08 6.61 -5.55
N SER A 455 -15.48 7.56 -6.27
CA SER A 455 -16.19 8.75 -6.79
C SER A 455 -17.18 8.42 -7.91
N GLN A 456 -17.03 7.28 -8.58
CA GLN A 456 -17.94 6.83 -9.63
C GLN A 456 -19.07 5.97 -9.06
N VAL A 457 -18.74 5.10 -8.10
CA VAL A 457 -19.69 4.24 -7.39
C VAL A 457 -19.26 4.15 -5.93
N GLY A 458 -20.05 4.75 -5.03
CA GLY A 458 -19.79 4.75 -3.59
C GLY A 458 -19.98 3.37 -2.93
N LEU A 459 -20.05 3.34 -1.60
CA LEU A 459 -20.21 2.10 -0.81
C LEU A 459 -21.69 1.72 -0.57
N GLN A 460 -22.63 2.55 -1.00
CA GLN A 460 -24.05 2.33 -0.76
C GLN A 460 -24.54 1.03 -1.41
N GLY A 461 -25.17 0.17 -0.60
CA GLY A 461 -25.67 -1.14 -1.04
C GLY A 461 -24.56 -2.18 -1.29
N VAL A 462 -23.38 -1.97 -0.70
CA VAL A 462 -22.36 -3.01 -0.61
C VAL A 462 -22.64 -3.82 0.65
N ASP A 463 -22.72 -5.13 0.50
CA ASP A 463 -22.94 -6.08 1.60
C ASP A 463 -21.67 -6.26 2.45
N ASP A 464 -21.83 -6.58 3.73
CA ASP A 464 -20.75 -7.10 4.57
C ASP A 464 -20.28 -8.43 3.98
N GLN A 465 -18.97 -8.57 3.75
CA GLN A 465 -18.43 -9.76 3.12
C GLN A 465 -18.44 -10.96 4.06
N THR A 466 -18.65 -12.13 3.48
CA THR A 466 -18.48 -13.39 4.20
C THR A 466 -17.02 -13.80 4.19
N VAL A 467 -16.45 -14.02 5.37
CA VAL A 467 -15.09 -14.52 5.58
C VAL A 467 -15.12 -15.82 6.37
N TYR A 468 -14.08 -16.64 6.21
CA TYR A 468 -13.94 -17.89 6.94
C TYR A 468 -12.85 -17.78 8.01
N TYR A 469 -13.19 -18.10 9.26
CA TYR A 469 -12.23 -18.32 10.32
C TYR A 469 -12.29 -19.78 10.79
N GLU A 470 -11.14 -20.45 10.92
CA GLU A 470 -11.05 -21.88 11.27
C GLU A 470 -11.91 -22.28 12.48
N LYS A 471 -11.97 -21.42 13.51
CA LYS A 471 -12.72 -21.67 14.74
C LYS A 471 -14.20 -21.29 14.66
N PHE A 472 -14.57 -20.37 13.77
CA PHE A 472 -15.90 -19.76 13.75
C PHE A 472 -16.71 -20.09 12.49
N GLY A 473 -16.09 -20.73 11.49
CA GLY A 473 -16.72 -20.98 10.20
C GLY A 473 -16.88 -19.70 9.38
N GLU A 474 -17.89 -19.69 8.52
CA GLU A 474 -18.28 -18.51 7.74
C GLU A 474 -19.01 -17.49 8.63
N VAL A 475 -18.53 -16.25 8.61
CA VAL A 475 -19.10 -15.12 9.34
C VAL A 475 -19.08 -13.86 8.47
N LYS A 476 -19.92 -12.88 8.82
CA LYS A 476 -19.87 -11.53 8.27
C LYS A 476 -18.73 -10.74 8.91
N GLU A 477 -17.82 -10.18 8.10
CA GLU A 477 -16.51 -9.67 8.55
C GLU A 477 -16.67 -8.50 9.54
N TYR A 478 -17.46 -7.50 9.20
CA TYR A 478 -17.65 -6.31 10.05
C TYR A 478 -18.47 -6.62 11.29
N ALA A 479 -19.52 -7.44 11.16
CA ALA A 479 -20.26 -7.92 12.31
C ALA A 479 -19.36 -8.71 13.28
N PHE A 480 -18.46 -9.54 12.74
CA PHE A 480 -17.49 -10.28 13.52
C PHE A 480 -16.47 -9.35 14.18
N TYR A 481 -15.97 -8.32 13.49
CA TYR A 481 -15.08 -7.33 14.08
C TYR A 481 -15.71 -6.59 15.25
N LEU A 482 -16.94 -6.07 15.09
CA LEU A 482 -17.64 -5.39 16.17
C LEU A 482 -17.85 -6.32 17.38
N LYS A 483 -18.05 -7.62 17.13
CA LYS A 483 -18.17 -8.63 18.20
C LYS A 483 -16.84 -8.90 18.93
N GLN A 484 -15.72 -9.00 18.22
CA GLN A 484 -14.42 -9.33 18.83
C GLN A 484 -13.74 -8.11 19.47
N ASN A 485 -13.95 -6.93 18.88
CA ASN A 485 -13.31 -5.69 19.32
C ASN A 485 -14.20 -4.84 20.25
N GLY A 486 -15.52 -5.03 20.22
CA GLY A 486 -16.46 -4.29 21.08
C GLY A 486 -16.64 -2.81 20.75
N TYR A 487 -15.91 -2.30 19.75
CA TYR A 487 -15.87 -0.90 19.33
C TYR A 487 -15.60 -0.78 17.82
N GLY A 488 -15.82 0.41 17.28
CA GLY A 488 -15.60 0.72 15.86
C GLY A 488 -14.15 0.96 15.46
N ASP A 489 -13.21 0.90 16.39
CA ASP A 489 -11.79 1.15 16.19
C ASP A 489 -10.94 0.52 17.30
N GLU A 490 -9.63 0.41 17.08
CA GLU A 490 -8.67 -0.21 17.99
C GLU A 490 -8.51 0.57 19.31
N PHE A 491 -8.78 1.87 19.32
CA PHE A 491 -8.52 2.77 20.44
C PHE A 491 -9.75 2.97 21.34
N ARG A 492 -10.93 2.57 20.87
CA ARG A 492 -12.26 2.74 21.51
C ARG A 492 -12.69 4.20 21.59
N GLU A 493 -12.43 4.97 20.53
CA GLU A 493 -12.72 6.41 20.46
C GLU A 493 -13.95 6.73 19.59
N ASN A 494 -14.43 5.78 18.77
CA ASN A 494 -15.61 5.97 17.94
C ASN A 494 -16.92 5.76 18.70
N GLU A 495 -17.29 6.79 19.48
CA GLU A 495 -18.55 6.81 20.23
C GLU A 495 -19.80 6.73 19.34
N GLU A 496 -19.75 7.22 18.09
CA GLU A 496 -20.90 7.13 17.18
C GLU A 496 -21.21 5.67 16.83
N VAL A 497 -20.17 4.87 16.53
CA VAL A 497 -20.34 3.43 16.30
C VAL A 497 -20.75 2.73 17.59
N ARG A 498 -20.18 3.12 18.74
CA ARG A 498 -20.53 2.57 20.05
C ARG A 498 -22.01 2.75 20.36
N GLU A 499 -22.53 3.97 20.23
CA GLU A 499 -23.94 4.29 20.46
C GLU A 499 -24.88 3.63 19.46
N LYS A 500 -24.43 3.44 18.22
CA LYS A 500 -25.25 2.91 17.13
C LYS A 500 -25.34 1.38 17.14
N PHE A 501 -24.26 0.68 17.44
CA PHE A 501 -24.19 -0.78 17.26
C PHE A 501 -24.22 -1.57 18.56
N PHE A 502 -24.21 -0.91 19.72
CA PHE A 502 -24.19 -1.60 21.00
C PHE A 502 -25.28 -1.10 21.94
N THR A 503 -25.88 -2.03 22.66
CA THR A 503 -26.83 -1.76 23.74
C THR A 503 -26.12 -1.19 24.97
N GLU A 504 -26.90 -0.67 25.94
CA GLU A 504 -26.36 -0.18 27.22
C GLU A 504 -25.54 -1.25 27.98
N ASN A 505 -25.87 -2.54 27.78
CA ASN A 505 -25.14 -3.65 28.40
C ASN A 505 -23.89 -4.08 27.60
N GLY A 506 -23.60 -3.41 26.49
CA GLY A 506 -22.45 -3.69 25.63
C GLY A 506 -22.64 -4.85 24.64
N GLU A 507 -23.83 -5.42 24.51
CA GLU A 507 -24.15 -6.41 23.49
C GLU A 507 -24.45 -5.74 22.14
N LEU A 508 -24.20 -6.43 21.03
CA LEU A 508 -24.49 -5.91 19.68
C LEU A 508 -26.00 -5.76 19.45
N ASP A 509 -26.41 -4.61 18.93
CA ASP A 509 -27.76 -4.36 18.43
C ASP A 509 -27.99 -5.15 17.13
N GLN A 510 -28.82 -6.20 17.22
CA GLN A 510 -29.05 -7.12 16.11
C GLN A 510 -29.81 -6.49 14.93
N ASP A 511 -30.65 -5.48 15.19
CA ASP A 511 -31.38 -4.78 14.13
C ASP A 511 -30.41 -3.90 13.32
N MET A 512 -29.41 -3.32 13.99
CA MET A 512 -28.37 -2.53 13.34
C MET A 512 -27.34 -3.39 12.61
N ILE A 513 -26.97 -4.55 13.17
CA ILE A 513 -26.15 -5.55 12.47
C ILE A 513 -26.84 -6.01 11.19
N SER A 514 -28.12 -6.39 11.26
CA SER A 514 -28.88 -6.85 10.08
C SER A 514 -28.94 -5.78 8.98
N GLN A 515 -29.10 -4.50 9.34
CA GLN A 515 -29.09 -3.40 8.36
C GLN A 515 -27.70 -3.17 7.73
N MET A 516 -26.64 -3.36 8.51
CA MET A 516 -25.26 -3.18 8.06
C MET A 516 -24.81 -4.32 7.15
N GLU A 517 -25.27 -5.54 7.39
CA GLU A 517 -24.93 -6.71 6.56
C GLU A 517 -25.35 -6.56 5.09
N ASP A 518 -26.45 -5.84 4.82
CA ASP A 518 -26.93 -5.53 3.46
C ASP A 518 -26.41 -4.18 2.93
N ASN A 519 -25.77 -3.38 3.79
CA ASN A 519 -25.28 -2.05 3.44
C ASN A 519 -24.24 -1.56 4.46
N ILE A 520 -22.97 -1.80 4.17
CA ILE A 520 -21.85 -1.44 5.04
C ILE A 520 -21.74 0.06 5.32
N THR A 521 -22.37 0.94 4.52
CA THR A 521 -22.40 2.38 4.82
C THR A 521 -23.09 2.70 6.15
N VAL A 522 -23.94 1.81 6.65
CA VAL A 522 -24.53 1.95 7.99
C VAL A 522 -23.44 1.98 9.07
N LEU A 523 -22.31 1.30 8.87
CA LEU A 523 -21.16 1.34 9.78
C LEU A 523 -20.11 2.37 9.31
N LEU A 524 -19.78 2.35 8.02
CA LEU A 524 -18.60 3.02 7.51
C LEU A 524 -18.78 4.52 7.30
N TYR A 525 -19.99 4.99 7.01
CA TYR A 525 -20.23 6.41 6.76
C TYR A 525 -20.50 7.15 8.07
N PRO A 526 -19.67 8.15 8.43
CA PRO A 526 -19.94 8.98 9.60
C PRO A 526 -21.18 9.84 9.40
N SER A 527 -21.80 10.26 10.51
CA SER A 527 -22.73 11.40 10.47
C SER A 527 -22.02 12.69 10.03
N LYS A 528 -22.79 13.71 9.64
CA LYS A 528 -22.25 15.04 9.32
C LYS A 528 -21.45 15.63 10.47
N GLU A 529 -21.96 15.51 11.69
CA GLU A 529 -21.31 16.05 12.88
C GLU A 529 -19.99 15.33 13.17
N ARG A 530 -19.93 14.01 12.97
CA ARG A 530 -18.67 13.27 13.11
C ARG A 530 -17.71 13.61 11.97
N ALA A 531 -18.17 13.66 10.72
CA ALA A 531 -17.36 14.03 9.56
C ALA A 531 -16.67 15.39 9.73
N LEU A 532 -17.36 16.39 10.30
CA LEU A 532 -16.80 17.73 10.56
C LEU A 532 -15.85 17.77 11.77
N ARG A 533 -15.83 16.74 12.62
CA ARG A 533 -14.91 16.64 13.77
C ARG A 533 -13.63 15.87 13.47
N LEU A 534 -13.66 15.03 12.43
CA LEU A 534 -12.55 14.21 11.94
C LEU A 534 -11.68 14.98 10.94
#